data_AF-A0A7W0LU84-F1
#
_entry.id   AF-A0A7W0LU84-F1
#
_cell.length_a   1.000
_cell.length_b   1.000
_cell.length_c   1.000
_cell.angle_alpha   90.00
_cell.angle_beta   90.00
_cell.angle_gamma   90.00
#
_symmetry.space_group_name_H-M   'P 1'
#
loop_
_entity.id
_entity.type
_entity.pdbx_description
1 polymer ?
#
loop_
_entity_poly.entity_id
_entity_poly.type
_entity_poly.pdbx_seq_one_letter_code
_entity_poly.pdbx_strand_id
1 'polypeptide(L)'
;MGRRERKRRRASGAPPTAVATTDHVDSEGGVLTLRDELSAGTLRRLEQLEGKPAASAEDRWRRRTELLFEHLAVRWEIAGLPLEGPEELLGRYRLASADERRRVREALAEHLRTRYPDLEV
;
A
#
# COMPACT_ATOMS: atom_id res chain seq x y z
N MET A 1 -17.37 -24.97 -24.32
CA MET A 1 -16.19 -25.10 -25.20
C MET A 1 -15.68 -23.69 -25.48
N GLY A 2 -14.93 -23.04 -24.58
CA GLY A 2 -13.46 -23.15 -24.51
C GLY A 2 -12.81 -21.82 -24.92
N ARG A 3 -12.77 -20.82 -24.03
CA ARG A 3 -11.94 -19.60 -24.18
C ARG A 3 -11.01 -19.49 -22.98
N ARG A 4 -10.01 -20.36 -22.95
CA ARG A 4 -8.80 -20.20 -22.12
C ARG A 4 -7.68 -19.66 -23.02
N GLU A 5 -6.73 -19.01 -22.38
CA GLU A 5 -5.41 -18.61 -22.92
C GLU A 5 -5.34 -17.29 -23.69
N ARG A 6 -5.16 -16.21 -22.93
CA ARG A 6 -4.19 -15.17 -23.32
C ARG A 6 -3.20 -14.94 -22.19
N LYS A 7 -2.30 -15.91 -22.03
CA LYS A 7 -1.06 -15.77 -21.25
C LYS A 7 0.02 -15.22 -22.20
N ARG A 8 0.69 -14.15 -21.76
CA ARG A 8 1.99 -13.64 -22.23
C ARG A 8 2.09 -13.12 -23.66
N ARG A 9 2.10 -11.79 -23.79
CA ARG A 9 3.01 -11.05 -24.68
C ARG A 9 3.02 -9.56 -24.29
N ARG A 10 3.91 -9.17 -23.38
CA ARG A 10 4.57 -7.85 -23.39
C ARG A 10 5.95 -7.99 -22.77
N ALA A 11 6.89 -8.43 -23.60
CA ALA A 11 8.30 -8.16 -23.45
C ALA A 11 8.67 -7.30 -24.68
N SER A 12 8.74 -5.98 -24.50
CA SER A 12 9.42 -4.99 -25.35
C SER A 12 9.08 -3.59 -24.83
N GLY A 13 10.09 -2.91 -24.34
CA GLY A 13 10.03 -1.61 -23.68
C GLY A 13 11.07 -1.67 -22.58
N ALA A 14 12.06 -0.78 -22.60
CA ALA A 14 13.04 -0.67 -21.51
C ALA A 14 12.32 -0.80 -20.15
N PRO A 15 12.85 -1.56 -19.18
CA PRO A 15 12.19 -1.66 -17.90
C PRO A 15 12.01 -0.22 -17.41
N PRO A 16 10.78 0.23 -17.08
CA PRO A 16 10.66 1.44 -16.28
C PRO A 16 11.61 1.23 -15.11
N THR A 17 12.49 2.20 -14.82
CA THR A 17 13.45 2.11 -13.71
C THR A 17 12.70 1.52 -12.53
N ALA A 18 13.02 0.27 -12.20
CA ALA A 18 12.20 -0.51 -11.29
C ALA A 18 12.23 0.24 -9.97
N VAL A 19 11.06 0.67 -9.52
CA VAL A 19 10.94 1.38 -8.24
C VAL A 19 11.31 0.37 -7.18
N ALA A 20 12.24 0.72 -6.30
CA ALA A 20 12.65 -0.16 -5.22
C ALA A 20 11.44 -0.46 -4.33
N THR A 21 11.32 -1.73 -3.93
CA THR A 21 10.23 -2.22 -3.09
C THR A 21 10.77 -3.12 -2.00
N THR A 22 10.13 -3.08 -0.84
CA THR A 22 10.45 -3.92 0.31
C THR A 22 9.23 -4.78 0.66
N ASP A 23 9.46 -6.07 0.92
CA ASP A 23 8.43 -7.01 1.36
C ASP A 23 8.35 -7.05 2.89
N HIS A 24 7.13 -6.98 3.41
CA HIS A 24 6.82 -7.11 4.83
C HIS A 24 5.97 -8.37 5.03
N VAL A 25 6.53 -9.36 5.73
CA VAL A 25 5.89 -10.65 5.97
C VAL A 25 5.18 -10.61 7.31
N ASP A 26 3.91 -11.03 7.34
CA ASP A 26 3.16 -11.14 8.59
C ASP A 26 3.20 -12.58 9.15
N SER A 27 2.84 -12.74 10.42
CA SER A 27 2.91 -14.01 11.14
C SER A 27 1.99 -15.12 10.60
N GLU A 28 0.95 -14.78 9.84
CA GLU A 28 0.08 -15.74 9.13
C GLU A 28 0.58 -16.05 7.70
N GLY A 29 1.75 -15.52 7.31
CA GLY A 29 2.37 -15.78 6.01
C GLY A 29 1.84 -14.93 4.86
N GLY A 30 1.04 -13.88 5.15
CA GLY A 30 0.75 -12.85 4.17
C GLY A 30 1.97 -11.96 3.93
N VAL A 31 2.00 -11.34 2.75
CA VAL A 31 3.13 -10.49 2.31
C VAL A 31 2.59 -9.18 1.77
N LEU A 32 2.99 -8.07 2.38
CA LEU A 32 2.71 -6.72 1.89
C LEU A 32 3.98 -6.14 1.27
N THR A 33 3.94 -5.89 -0.05
CA THR A 33 5.05 -5.26 -0.76
C THR A 33 4.79 -3.76 -0.87
N LEU A 34 5.73 -2.97 -0.35
CA LEU A 34 5.66 -1.51 -0.33
C LEU A 34 6.75 -0.90 -1.21
N ARG A 35 6.43 0.18 -1.92
CA ARG A 35 7.42 1.05 -2.58
C ARG A 35 8.28 1.71 -1.53
N ASP A 36 9.57 1.80 -1.78
CA ASP A 36 10.50 2.41 -0.84
C ASP A 36 10.28 3.92 -0.73
N GLU A 37 9.87 4.56 -1.82
CA GLU A 37 9.79 6.02 -1.89
C GLU A 37 8.38 6.53 -2.17
N LEU A 38 8.00 7.57 -1.42
CA LEU A 38 6.86 8.44 -1.69
C LEU A 38 7.26 9.56 -2.65
N SER A 39 6.33 9.92 -3.54
CA SER A 39 6.51 11.11 -4.38
C SER A 39 6.41 12.39 -3.56
N ALA A 40 7.11 13.45 -3.98
CA ALA A 40 6.98 14.78 -3.37
C ALA A 40 5.52 15.30 -3.39
N GLY A 41 4.73 14.93 -4.41
CA GLY A 41 3.30 15.24 -4.48
C GLY A 41 2.49 14.56 -3.38
N THR A 42 2.82 13.30 -3.07
CA THR A 42 2.19 12.55 -1.98
C THR A 42 2.53 13.15 -0.62
N LEU A 43 3.79 13.51 -0.38
CA LEU A 43 4.22 14.18 0.86
C LEU A 43 3.44 15.48 1.10
N ARG A 44 3.36 16.34 0.08
CA ARG A 44 2.54 17.57 0.14
C ARG A 44 1.07 17.30 0.43
N ARG A 45 0.52 16.21 -0.11
CA ARG A 45 -0.88 15.83 0.11
C ARG A 45 -1.13 15.36 1.55
N LEU A 46 -0.15 14.69 2.17
CA LEU A 46 -0.19 14.32 3.59
C LEU A 46 -0.19 15.56 4.48
N GLU A 47 0.72 16.51 4.24
CA GLU A 47 0.77 17.78 4.99
C GLU A 47 -0.55 18.55 4.89
N GLN A 48 -1.12 18.65 3.68
CA GLN A 48 -2.42 19.31 3.46
C GLN A 48 -3.57 18.58 4.16
N LEU A 49 -3.51 17.27 4.32
CA LEU A 49 -4.54 16.50 5.01
C LEU A 49 -4.55 16.81 6.51
N GLU A 50 -3.37 17.03 7.10
CA GLU A 50 -3.23 17.37 8.51
C GLU A 50 -3.75 18.78 8.83
N GLY A 51 -3.53 19.73 7.92
CA GLY A 51 -4.05 21.10 8.04
C GLY A 51 -5.55 21.26 7.78
N LYS A 52 -6.25 20.22 7.31
CA LYS A 52 -7.68 20.29 7.00
C LYS A 52 -8.55 19.92 8.20
N PRO A 53 -9.72 20.56 8.36
CA PRO A 53 -10.72 20.14 9.33
C PRO A 53 -11.19 18.72 8.99
N ALA A 54 -11.14 17.84 9.99
CA ALA A 54 -11.67 16.48 9.94
C ALA A 54 -12.85 16.38 10.91
N ALA A 55 -13.76 15.42 10.68
CA ALA A 55 -14.90 15.23 11.57
C ALA A 55 -14.45 14.84 12.99
N SER A 56 -13.36 14.05 13.07
CA SER A 56 -12.71 13.60 14.30
C SER A 56 -11.23 13.32 14.06
N ALA A 57 -10.46 13.15 15.14
CA ALA A 57 -9.07 12.67 15.06
C ALA A 57 -8.96 11.30 14.37
N GLU A 58 -9.89 10.39 14.66
CA GLU A 58 -9.95 9.06 14.01
C GLU A 58 -10.21 9.13 12.50
N ASP A 59 -11.06 10.07 12.05
CA ASP A 59 -11.33 10.27 10.61
C ASP A 59 -10.07 10.79 9.90
N ARG A 60 -9.34 11.74 10.52
CA ARG A 60 -8.06 12.21 9.99
C ARG A 60 -7.05 11.07 9.89
N TRP A 61 -6.91 10.30 10.97
CA TRP A 61 -6.00 9.18 11.04
C TRP A 61 -6.33 8.14 9.96
N ARG A 62 -7.60 7.73 9.83
CA ARG A 62 -8.04 6.80 8.78
C ARG A 62 -7.68 7.29 7.37
N ARG A 63 -7.97 8.55 7.06
CA ARG A 63 -7.66 9.14 5.73
C ARG A 63 -6.16 9.15 5.45
N ARG A 64 -5.34 9.44 6.47
CA ARG A 64 -3.88 9.44 6.35
C ARG A 64 -3.36 8.03 6.06
N THR A 65 -3.80 7.03 6.84
CA THR A 65 -3.40 5.64 6.65
C THR A 65 -3.83 5.13 5.27
N GLU A 66 -5.05 5.42 4.81
CA GLU A 66 -5.50 5.04 3.46
C GLU A 66 -4.67 5.69 2.36
N LEU A 67 -4.31 6.97 2.51
CA LEU A 67 -3.47 7.67 1.53
C LEU A 67 -2.05 7.09 1.46
N LEU A 68 -1.47 6.77 2.62
CA LEU A 68 -0.16 6.11 2.68
C LEU A 68 -0.21 4.72 2.04
N PHE A 69 -1.23 3.93 2.37
CA PHE A 69 -1.42 2.62 1.80
C PHE A 69 -1.59 2.67 0.27
N GLU A 70 -2.45 3.54 -0.24
CA GLU A 70 -2.70 3.70 -1.69
C GLU A 70 -1.42 4.04 -2.47
N HIS A 71 -0.52 4.82 -1.89
CA HIS A 71 0.71 5.25 -2.56
C HIS A 71 1.91 4.32 -2.35
N LEU A 72 1.96 3.58 -1.25
CA LEU A 72 3.07 2.67 -0.94
C LEU A 72 2.80 1.25 -1.41
N ALA A 73 1.59 0.73 -1.19
CA ALA A 73 1.29 -0.68 -1.47
C ALA A 73 1.25 -0.94 -2.99
N VAL A 74 2.01 -1.94 -3.42
CA VAL A 74 2.04 -2.39 -4.83
C VAL A 74 1.61 -3.82 -5.01
N ARG A 75 1.69 -4.63 -3.95
CA ARG A 75 1.19 -6.00 -3.91
C ARG A 75 0.81 -6.36 -2.48
N TRP A 76 -0.25 -7.15 -2.33
CA TRP A 76 -0.60 -7.76 -1.06
C TRP A 76 -1.04 -9.20 -1.28
N GLU A 77 -0.29 -10.14 -0.72
CA GLU A 77 -0.61 -11.56 -0.74
C GLU A 77 -1.27 -11.98 0.57
N ILE A 78 -2.44 -12.62 0.45
CA ILE A 78 -3.22 -13.09 1.59
C ILE A 78 -3.65 -14.52 1.30
N ALA A 79 -3.30 -15.45 2.20
CA ALA A 79 -3.57 -16.88 2.02
C ALA A 79 -3.10 -17.42 0.65
N GLY A 80 -1.92 -16.96 0.18
CA GLY A 80 -1.35 -17.37 -1.10
C GLY A 80 -1.97 -16.73 -2.34
N LEU A 81 -2.90 -15.78 -2.18
CA LEU A 81 -3.55 -15.07 -3.27
C LEU A 81 -2.97 -13.66 -3.40
N PRO A 82 -2.18 -13.37 -4.47
CA PRO A 82 -1.62 -12.05 -4.68
C PRO A 82 -2.68 -11.11 -5.27
N LEU A 83 -2.81 -9.94 -4.66
CA LEU A 83 -3.56 -8.80 -5.18
C LEU A 83 -2.59 -7.76 -5.71
N GLU A 84 -2.90 -7.25 -6.90
CA GLU A 84 -2.04 -6.35 -7.64
C GLU A 84 -2.91 -5.24 -8.25
N GLY A 85 -2.65 -3.99 -7.89
CA GLY A 85 -3.36 -2.83 -8.42
C GLY A 85 -3.94 -1.93 -7.34
N PRO A 86 -3.86 -0.60 -7.51
CA PRO A 86 -4.14 0.36 -6.44
C PRO A 86 -5.59 0.30 -5.94
N GLU A 87 -6.57 0.20 -6.85
CA GLU A 87 -8.00 0.16 -6.47
C GLU A 87 -8.37 -1.16 -5.77
N GLU A 88 -7.85 -2.29 -6.27
CA GLU A 88 -8.07 -3.62 -5.68
C GLU A 88 -7.44 -3.70 -4.28
N LEU A 89 -6.21 -3.22 -4.13
CA LEU A 89 -5.51 -3.16 -2.86
C LEU A 89 -6.27 -2.30 -1.85
N LEU A 90 -6.66 -1.07 -2.22
CA LEU A 90 -7.38 -0.18 -1.33
C LEU A 90 -8.77 -0.73 -0.98
N GLY A 91 -9.46 -1.32 -1.96
CA GLY A 91 -10.73 -2.02 -1.74
C GLY A 91 -10.57 -3.16 -0.73
N ARG A 92 -9.53 -3.99 -0.88
CA ARG A 92 -9.22 -5.08 0.06
C ARG A 92 -8.89 -4.56 1.45
N TYR A 93 -8.10 -3.49 1.56
CA TYR A 93 -7.76 -2.87 2.85
C TYR A 93 -9.02 -2.35 3.57
N ARG A 94 -9.94 -1.73 2.84
CA ARG A 94 -11.23 -1.27 3.38
C ARG A 94 -12.16 -2.40 3.79
N LEU A 95 -12.05 -3.59 3.19
CA LEU A 95 -12.80 -4.78 3.60
C LEU A 95 -12.06 -5.63 4.65
N ALA A 96 -10.80 -5.32 4.92
CA ALA A 96 -9.95 -6.11 5.80
C ALA A 96 -10.46 -6.10 7.24
N SER A 97 -10.22 -7.22 7.92
CA SER A 97 -10.54 -7.38 9.33
C SER A 97 -9.72 -6.41 10.20
N ALA A 98 -10.12 -6.21 11.45
CA ALA A 98 -9.37 -5.35 12.37
C ALA A 98 -7.92 -5.83 12.56
N ASP A 99 -7.72 -7.15 12.56
CA ASP A 99 -6.42 -7.79 12.74
C ASP A 99 -5.52 -7.62 11.51
N GLU A 100 -6.07 -7.83 10.31
CA GLU A 100 -5.36 -7.58 9.05
C GLU A 100 -4.97 -6.11 8.91
N ARG A 101 -5.88 -5.19 9.24
CA ARG A 101 -5.57 -3.75 9.21
C ARG A 101 -4.51 -3.38 10.23
N ARG A 102 -4.47 -4.04 11.40
CA ARG A 102 -3.41 -3.83 12.40
C ARG A 102 -2.05 -4.20 11.81
N ARG A 103 -1.94 -5.37 11.18
CA ARG A 103 -0.70 -5.82 10.53
C ARG A 103 -0.25 -4.92 9.40
N VAL A 104 -1.18 -4.47 8.55
CA VAL A 104 -0.87 -3.48 7.50
C VAL A 104 -0.29 -2.20 8.10
N ARG A 105 -0.87 -1.69 9.20
CA ARG A 105 -0.35 -0.49 9.86
C ARG A 105 1.01 -0.71 10.51
N GLU A 106 1.25 -1.87 11.11
CA GLU A 106 2.56 -2.25 11.66
C GLU A 106 3.63 -2.25 10.56
N ALA A 107 3.35 -2.87 9.41
CA ALA A 107 4.24 -2.88 8.26
C ALA A 107 4.49 -1.46 7.70
N LEU A 108 3.44 -0.63 7.58
CA LEU A 108 3.60 0.76 7.17
C LEU A 108 4.47 1.55 8.17
N ALA A 109 4.26 1.36 9.47
CA ALA A 109 5.03 2.05 10.50
C ALA A 109 6.51 1.64 10.49
N GLU A 110 6.79 0.35 10.37
CA GLU A 110 8.16 -0.17 10.22
C GLU A 110 8.83 0.41 8.96
N HIS A 111 8.12 0.38 7.84
CA HIS A 111 8.63 0.87 6.56
C HIS A 111 8.95 2.38 6.60
N LEU A 112 8.05 3.17 7.21
CA LEU A 112 8.18 4.62 7.31
C LEU A 112 9.26 5.04 8.30
N ARG A 113 9.42 4.36 9.46
CA ARG A 113 10.44 4.71 10.46
C ARG A 113 11.85 4.83 9.89
N THR A 114 12.18 4.00 8.90
CA THR A 114 13.52 3.98 8.29
C THR A 114 13.69 5.10 7.24
N ARG A 115 12.61 5.47 6.54
CA ARG A 115 12.70 6.31 5.32
C ARG A 115 12.09 7.70 5.47
N TYR A 116 11.10 7.84 6.34
CA TYR A 116 10.32 9.05 6.60
C TYR A 116 9.98 9.13 8.11
N PRO A 117 10.97 9.41 8.98
CA PRO A 117 10.79 9.36 10.43
C PRO A 117 9.76 10.36 10.97
N ASP A 118 9.50 11.45 10.24
CA ASP A 118 8.48 12.45 10.58
C ASP A 118 7.05 12.00 10.25
N LEU A 119 6.86 10.86 9.57
CA LEU A 119 5.55 10.35 9.20
C LEU A 119 5.08 9.23 10.13
N GLU A 120 3.95 9.46 10.80
CA GLU A 120 3.29 8.47 11.66
C GLU A 120 2.04 7.84 11.01
N VAL A 121 1.68 6.62 11.47
CA VAL A 121 0.56 5.77 11.00
C VAL A 121 -0.17 5.10 12.14
#